data_AF-A0A3A8RPR9-F1
#
_entry.id   AF-A0A3A8RPR9-F1
#
_cell.length_a   1.000
_cell.length_b   1.000
_cell.length_c   1.000
_cell.angle_alpha   90.00
_cell.angle_beta   90.00
_cell.angle_gamma   90.00
#
_symmetry.space_group_name_H-M   'P 1'
#
loop_
_entity.id
_entity.type
_entity.pdbx_description
1 polymer ?
#
loop_
_entity_poly.entity_id
_entity_poly.type
_entity_poly.pdbx_seq_one_letter_code
_entity_poly.pdbx_strand_id
1 'polypeptide(L)'
;MPAEVLVMCSACGRPQTAARRRCAFCNAELPEAPLPPRSPEASESPAPLPGVSPFALDLGNRRALAVNDTQLSFQGRPGGGPTLEVPWARVRRLEWRTRPYFESLGLLAFTALGLFWAPTQAVRIMAFMAGVIGLGLAALYRHHGLTLELDDGTRMQWPLGMALKGSAREARLTAARDTLAAAGRMRGVPLAGSGA
;
A
#
# COMPACT_ATOMS: atom_id res chain seq x y z
N MET A 1 -17.46 0.25 -24.02
CA MET A 1 -17.31 -0.48 -22.74
C MET A 1 -17.53 -1.96 -23.04
N PRO A 2 -16.59 -2.87 -22.72
CA PRO A 2 -16.79 -4.30 -22.97
C PRO A 2 -17.89 -4.84 -22.05
N ALA A 3 -18.77 -5.70 -22.57
CA ALA A 3 -19.81 -6.35 -21.79
C ALA A 3 -19.19 -7.42 -20.90
N GLU A 4 -19.29 -7.27 -19.57
CA GLU A 4 -18.86 -8.31 -18.63
C GLU A 4 -19.85 -9.49 -18.67
N VAL A 5 -19.39 -10.66 -19.10
CA VAL A 5 -20.18 -11.89 -19.09
C VAL A 5 -20.13 -12.49 -17.68
N LEU A 6 -21.30 -12.60 -17.05
CA LEU A 6 -21.47 -13.22 -15.74
C LEU A 6 -21.97 -14.67 -15.89
N VAL A 7 -21.46 -15.56 -15.05
CA VAL A 7 -21.84 -16.98 -14.98
C VAL A 7 -22.48 -17.25 -13.62
N MET A 8 -23.56 -18.04 -13.60
CA MET A 8 -24.16 -18.51 -12.35
C MET A 8 -23.35 -19.66 -11.76
N CYS A 9 -23.01 -19.56 -10.47
CA CYS A 9 -22.52 -20.72 -9.73
C CYS A 9 -23.68 -21.69 -9.47
N SER A 10 -23.59 -22.93 -9.97
CA SER A 10 -24.60 -23.98 -9.77
C SER A 10 -24.72 -24.44 -8.32
N ALA A 11 -23.67 -24.28 -7.50
CA ALA A 11 -23.65 -24.72 -6.11
C ALA A 11 -24.30 -23.71 -5.14
N CYS A 12 -24.09 -22.40 -5.35
CA CYS A 12 -24.58 -21.38 -4.43
C CYS A 12 -25.53 -20.36 -5.05
N GLY A 13 -25.85 -20.49 -6.34
CA GLY A 13 -26.80 -19.62 -7.05
C GLY A 13 -26.37 -18.16 -7.19
N ARG A 14 -25.07 -17.84 -7.07
CA ARG A 14 -24.56 -16.46 -7.11
C ARG A 14 -23.88 -16.12 -8.44
N PRO A 15 -24.01 -14.86 -8.92
CA PRO A 15 -23.32 -14.40 -10.12
C PRO A 15 -21.82 -14.29 -9.88
N GLN A 16 -21.03 -14.84 -10.78
CA GLN A 16 -19.57 -14.78 -10.80
C GLN A 16 -19.10 -14.22 -12.15
N THR A 17 -17.93 -13.61 -12.17
CA THR A 17 -17.30 -13.20 -13.42
C THR A 17 -16.77 -14.44 -14.17
N ALA A 18 -16.97 -14.49 -15.49
CA ALA A 18 -16.50 -15.61 -16.33
C ALA A 18 -14.97 -15.77 -16.37
N ALA A 19 -14.21 -14.81 -15.84
CA ALA A 19 -12.75 -14.83 -15.78
C ALA A 19 -12.18 -15.79 -14.71
N ARG A 20 -13.00 -16.35 -13.82
CA ARG A 20 -12.55 -17.18 -12.70
C ARG A 20 -12.96 -18.65 -12.88
N ARG A 21 -12.03 -19.57 -12.58
CA ARG A 21 -12.30 -21.03 -12.57
C ARG A 21 -13.09 -21.51 -11.34
N ARG A 22 -13.13 -20.73 -10.26
CA ARG A 22 -13.80 -21.10 -8.99
C ARG A 22 -14.66 -19.97 -8.45
N CYS A 23 -15.77 -20.34 -7.83
CA CYS A 23 -16.70 -19.42 -7.20
C CYS A 23 -16.04 -18.68 -6.03
N ALA A 24 -16.14 -17.35 -5.98
CA ALA A 24 -15.53 -16.55 -4.92
C ALA A 24 -16.19 -16.75 -3.53
N PHE A 25 -17.35 -17.39 -3.46
CA PHE A 25 -18.11 -17.57 -2.22
C PHE A 25 -18.04 -19.00 -1.67
N CYS A 26 -18.30 -20.01 -2.49
CA CYS A 26 -18.34 -21.40 -2.06
C CYS A 26 -17.15 -22.24 -2.57
N ASN A 27 -16.24 -21.65 -3.34
CA ASN A 27 -15.06 -22.30 -3.91
C ASN A 27 -15.36 -23.50 -4.85
N ALA A 28 -16.61 -23.69 -5.26
CA ALA A 28 -17.00 -24.68 -6.26
C ALA A 28 -16.46 -24.32 -7.65
N GLU A 29 -16.21 -25.33 -8.49
CA GLU A 29 -15.79 -25.13 -9.88
C GLU A 29 -16.90 -24.48 -10.70
N LEU A 30 -16.53 -23.45 -11.48
CA LEU A 30 -17.46 -22.72 -12.34
C LEU A 30 -17.50 -23.33 -13.74
N PRO A 31 -18.66 -23.31 -14.42
CA PRO A 31 -18.75 -23.72 -15.82
C PRO A 31 -17.84 -22.86 -16.69
N GLU A 32 -17.10 -23.50 -17.60
CA GLU A 32 -16.26 -22.80 -18.56
C GLU A 32 -17.16 -22.14 -19.62
N ALA A 33 -17.35 -20.83 -19.51
CA ALA A 33 -18.14 -20.08 -20.49
C ALA A 33 -17.35 -19.98 -21.80
N PRO A 34 -17.99 -20.15 -22.97
CA PRO A 34 -17.34 -19.91 -24.26
C PRO A 34 -16.93 -18.43 -24.33
N LEU A 35 -15.64 -18.17 -24.20
CA LEU A 35 -15.07 -16.84 -24.37
C LEU A 35 -15.19 -16.47 -25.85
N PRO A 36 -15.64 -15.25 -26.20
CA PRO A 36 -15.56 -14.78 -27.57
C PRO A 36 -14.08 -14.79 -28.01
N PRO A 37 -13.80 -15.13 -29.28
CA PRO A 37 -12.43 -15.17 -29.80
C PRO A 37 -11.78 -13.79 -29.60
N ARG A 38 -10.60 -13.78 -28.97
CA ARG A 38 -9.77 -12.57 -28.88
C ARG A 38 -9.33 -12.20 -30.29
N SER A 39 -9.74 -11.03 -30.76
CA SER A 39 -9.21 -10.42 -31.98
C SER A 39 -7.68 -10.26 -31.84
N PRO A 40 -6.88 -10.63 -32.86
CA PRO A 40 -5.41 -10.62 -32.79
C PRO A 40 -4.79 -9.24 -33.12
N GLU A 41 -5.43 -8.13 -32.76
CA GLU A 41 -4.89 -6.79 -32.99
C GLU A 41 -4.93 -5.97 -31.70
N ALA A 42 -3.81 -5.34 -31.37
CA ALA A 42 -3.52 -4.57 -30.15
C ALA A 42 -3.04 -5.36 -28.91
N SER A 43 -1.87 -6.01 -29.02
CA SER A 43 -0.87 -6.02 -27.95
C SER A 43 0.51 -6.29 -28.54
N GLU A 44 1.02 -5.31 -29.28
CA GLU A 44 2.46 -5.16 -29.46
C GLU A 44 3.01 -4.71 -28.10
N SER A 45 3.25 -5.69 -27.22
CA SER A 45 3.97 -5.48 -25.99
C SER A 45 5.43 -5.21 -26.39
N PRO A 46 6.02 -4.05 -26.08
CA PRO A 46 7.45 -3.88 -26.28
C PRO A 46 8.18 -4.96 -25.48
N ALA A 47 9.19 -5.56 -26.10
CA ALA A 47 9.95 -6.66 -25.52
C ALA A 47 10.36 -6.36 -24.07
N PRO A 48 10.26 -7.35 -23.15
CA PRO A 48 10.68 -7.17 -21.77
C PRO A 48 12.13 -6.70 -21.73
N LEU A 49 12.39 -5.62 -20.98
CA LEU A 49 13.74 -5.15 -20.75
C LEU A 49 14.52 -6.30 -20.09
N PRO A 50 15.66 -6.74 -20.66
CA PRO A 50 16.43 -7.81 -20.07
C PRO A 50 16.95 -7.38 -18.69
N GLY A 51 16.45 -8.02 -17.62
CA GLY A 51 17.06 -7.95 -16.30
C GLY A 51 16.15 -7.72 -15.09
N VAL A 52 14.83 -7.53 -15.23
CA VAL A 52 13.95 -7.33 -14.06
C VAL A 52 12.78 -8.30 -14.04
N SER A 53 12.97 -9.45 -13.40
CA SER A 53 11.86 -10.36 -13.10
C SER A 53 10.78 -9.65 -12.29
N PRO A 54 9.49 -9.74 -12.66
CA PRO A 54 8.40 -9.15 -11.89
C PRO A 54 8.43 -9.64 -10.43
N PHE A 55 8.28 -8.73 -9.48
CA PHE A 55 8.27 -9.07 -8.06
C PHE A 55 7.21 -8.28 -7.30
N ALA A 56 6.70 -8.89 -6.23
CA ALA A 56 5.77 -8.26 -5.30
C ALA A 56 6.45 -8.14 -3.93
N LEU A 57 6.40 -6.94 -3.37
CA LEU A 57 6.91 -6.60 -2.05
C LEU A 57 5.74 -6.55 -1.05
N ASP A 58 5.79 -7.41 -0.04
CA ASP A 58 4.87 -7.36 1.10
C ASP A 58 5.24 -6.21 2.03
N LEU A 59 4.34 -5.23 2.16
CA LEU A 59 4.50 -4.08 3.05
C LEU A 59 3.93 -4.34 4.46
N GLY A 60 3.41 -5.55 4.68
CA GLY A 60 2.64 -5.93 5.86
C GLY A 60 1.22 -5.36 5.83
N ASN A 61 0.39 -5.80 6.79
CA ASN A 61 -1.02 -5.39 6.91
C ASN A 61 -1.84 -5.59 5.61
N ARG A 62 -1.50 -6.63 4.83
CA ARG A 62 -2.14 -6.97 3.55
C ARG A 62 -2.01 -5.85 2.50
N ARG A 63 -0.94 -5.07 2.55
CA ARG A 63 -0.56 -4.08 1.54
C ARG A 63 0.59 -4.64 0.72
N ALA A 64 0.58 -4.37 -0.58
CA ALA A 64 1.61 -4.85 -1.49
C ALA A 64 2.02 -3.76 -2.47
N LEU A 65 3.30 -3.78 -2.82
CA LEU A 65 3.85 -3.01 -3.93
C LEU A 65 4.34 -4.01 -4.96
N ALA A 66 3.81 -4.00 -6.18
CA ALA A 66 4.33 -4.85 -7.25
C ALA A 66 5.10 -4.01 -8.26
N VAL A 67 6.24 -4.54 -8.66
CA VAL A 67 7.13 -3.95 -9.66
C VAL A 67 7.20 -4.94 -10.82
N ASN A 68 6.84 -4.48 -12.01
CA ASN A 68 7.11 -5.20 -13.25
C ASN A 68 7.93 -4.31 -14.19
N ASP A 69 8.15 -4.77 -15.42
CA ASP A 69 8.95 -4.04 -16.41
C ASP A 69 8.35 -2.70 -16.81
N THR A 70 7.03 -2.63 -16.93
CA THR A 70 6.32 -1.51 -17.56
C THR A 70 5.63 -0.59 -16.54
N GLN A 71 5.34 -1.09 -15.35
CA GLN A 71 4.48 -0.48 -14.36
C GLN A 71 4.93 -0.75 -12.92
N LEU A 72 4.57 0.20 -12.07
CA LEU A 72 4.63 0.15 -10.62
C LEU A 72 3.19 0.16 -10.10
N SER A 73 2.81 -0.85 -9.32
CA SER A 73 1.47 -0.95 -8.77
C SER A 73 1.46 -1.01 -7.26
N PHE A 74 0.45 -0.39 -6.67
CA PHE A 74 0.22 -0.36 -5.24
C PHE A 74 -1.17 -0.87 -4.90
N GLN A 75 -1.18 -1.90 -4.07
CA GLN A 75 -2.39 -2.43 -3.47
C GLN A 75 -2.47 -1.95 -2.01
N GLY A 76 -3.47 -1.10 -1.75
CA GLY A 76 -3.84 -0.68 -0.40
C GLY A 76 -4.42 -1.83 0.43
N ARG A 77 -5.00 -1.50 1.59
CA ARG A 77 -5.65 -2.51 2.44
C ARG A 77 -6.84 -3.13 1.68
N PRO A 78 -7.13 -4.45 1.84
CA PRO A 78 -8.32 -5.04 1.26
C PRO A 78 -9.58 -4.28 1.67
N GLY A 79 -10.42 -3.92 0.69
CA GLY A 79 -11.60 -3.07 0.88
C GLY A 79 -11.34 -1.55 0.85
N GLY A 80 -10.09 -1.11 0.69
CA GLY A 80 -9.68 0.30 0.69
C GLY A 80 -9.63 0.99 -0.67
N GLY A 81 -10.11 0.35 -1.74
CA GLY A 81 -10.11 0.90 -3.10
C GLY A 81 -9.42 0.00 -4.13
N PRO A 82 -9.41 0.41 -5.42
CA PRO A 82 -8.75 -0.32 -6.50
C PRO A 82 -7.22 -0.29 -6.36
N THR A 83 -6.55 -1.22 -7.03
CA THR A 83 -5.09 -1.18 -7.22
C THR A 83 -4.72 0.06 -8.02
N LEU A 84 -3.71 0.79 -7.56
CA LEU A 84 -3.21 1.98 -8.23
C LEU A 84 -2.02 1.56 -9.10
N GLU A 85 -2.09 1.83 -10.39
CA GLU A 85 -1.06 1.42 -11.36
C GLU A 85 -0.49 2.65 -12.07
N VAL A 86 0.83 2.73 -12.14
CA VAL A 86 1.55 3.83 -12.79
C VAL A 86 2.62 3.26 -13.70
N PRO A 87 2.64 3.62 -15.00
CA PRO A 87 3.72 3.21 -15.90
C PRO A 87 5.06 3.78 -15.46
N TRP A 88 6.11 2.95 -15.44
CA TRP A 88 7.48 3.39 -15.11
C TRP A 88 7.94 4.52 -16.02
N ALA A 89 7.55 4.48 -17.29
CA ALA A 89 7.86 5.51 -18.29
C ALA A 89 7.35 6.90 -17.91
N ARG A 90 6.36 7.01 -17.00
CA ARG A 90 5.83 8.28 -16.50
C ARG A 90 6.44 8.70 -15.16
N VAL A 91 7.23 7.85 -14.51
CA VAL A 91 7.75 8.11 -13.17
C VAL A 91 9.08 8.82 -13.29
N ARG A 92 9.09 10.11 -12.92
CA ARG A 92 10.30 10.93 -12.93
C ARG A 92 11.13 10.74 -11.67
N ARG A 93 10.47 10.64 -10.52
CA ARG A 93 11.14 10.54 -9.21
C ARG A 93 10.27 9.78 -8.22
N LEU A 94 10.94 9.02 -7.35
CA LEU A 94 10.32 8.37 -6.20
C LEU A 94 10.82 9.05 -4.91
N GLU A 95 9.94 9.24 -3.94
CA GLU A 95 10.29 9.78 -2.63
C GLU A 95 9.72 8.91 -1.51
N TRP A 96 10.59 8.26 -0.73
CA TRP A 96 10.21 7.50 0.44
C TRP A 96 10.20 8.41 1.67
N ARG A 97 9.02 8.66 2.24
CA ARG A 97 8.87 9.50 3.42
C ARG A 97 8.65 8.66 4.67
N THR A 98 9.47 8.92 5.68
CA THR A 98 9.29 8.40 7.04
C THR A 98 9.07 9.58 7.98
N ARG A 99 8.00 9.57 8.77
CA ARG A 99 7.75 10.61 9.80
C ARG A 99 7.26 9.99 11.12
N PRO A 100 7.62 10.57 12.28
CA PRO A 100 7.04 10.19 13.57
C PRO A 100 5.51 10.32 13.61
N TYR A 101 4.84 9.57 14.49
CA TYR A 101 3.40 9.67 14.71
C TYR A 101 3.03 10.89 15.58
N PHE A 102 3.18 12.08 15.02
CA PHE A 102 2.92 13.34 15.75
C PHE A 102 1.47 13.54 16.16
N GLU A 103 0.52 12.87 15.51
CA GLU A 103 -0.89 12.93 15.87
C GLU A 103 -1.13 12.46 17.31
N SER A 104 -0.26 11.57 17.84
CA SER A 104 -0.30 11.14 19.24
C SER A 104 0.09 12.25 20.24
N LEU A 105 0.79 13.30 19.81
CA LEU A 105 1.11 14.46 20.66
C LEU A 105 -0.15 15.25 21.06
N GLY A 106 -1.28 15.03 20.38
CA GLY A 106 -2.57 15.55 20.84
C GLY A 106 -2.93 15.09 22.26
N LEU A 107 -2.40 13.94 22.73
CA LEU A 107 -2.58 13.49 24.11
C LEU A 107 -1.92 14.41 25.14
N LEU A 108 -0.92 15.22 24.74
CA LEU A 108 -0.32 16.22 25.64
C LEU A 108 -1.31 17.31 26.04
N ALA A 109 -2.27 17.64 25.17
CA ALA A 109 -3.33 18.58 25.53
C ALA A 109 -4.21 18.01 26.65
N PHE A 110 -4.56 16.71 26.59
CA PHE A 110 -5.28 16.02 27.67
C PHE A 110 -4.46 15.95 28.96
N THR A 111 -3.15 15.73 28.84
CA THR A 111 -2.24 15.76 29.99
C THR A 111 -2.23 17.13 30.67
N ALA A 112 -2.09 18.21 29.90
CA ALA A 112 -2.16 19.56 30.45
C ALA A 112 -3.51 19.82 31.12
N LEU A 113 -4.61 19.53 30.43
CA LEU A 113 -5.96 19.73 30.97
C LEU A 113 -6.18 18.96 32.28
N GLY A 114 -5.77 17.68 32.31
CA GLY A 114 -5.95 16.86 33.50
C GLY A 114 -5.04 17.26 34.66
N LEU A 115 -3.78 17.64 34.41
CA LEU A 115 -2.88 18.03 35.49
C LEU A 115 -3.31 19.34 36.17
N PHE A 116 -3.76 20.32 35.40
CA PHE A 116 -4.08 21.66 35.91
C PHE A 116 -5.53 21.81 36.36
N TRP A 117 -6.49 21.13 35.73
CA TRP A 117 -7.93 21.34 36.00
C TRP A 117 -8.67 20.09 36.53
N ALA A 118 -8.04 18.92 36.63
CA ALA A 118 -8.79 17.75 37.12
C ALA A 118 -9.05 17.79 38.63
N PRO A 119 -10.28 17.44 39.06
CA PRO A 119 -10.70 17.52 40.46
C PRO A 119 -10.18 16.37 41.33
N THR A 120 -9.85 15.22 40.74
CA THR A 120 -9.42 14.03 41.48
C THR A 120 -8.02 13.58 41.10
N GLN A 121 -7.30 13.03 42.08
CA GLN A 121 -5.94 12.50 41.87
C GLN A 121 -5.92 11.36 40.83
N ALA A 122 -6.94 10.52 40.80
CA ALA A 122 -7.06 9.45 39.81
C ALA A 122 -7.08 9.99 38.36
N VAL A 123 -7.83 11.06 38.11
CA VAL A 123 -7.90 11.68 36.76
C VAL A 123 -6.57 12.35 36.40
N ARG A 124 -5.88 12.97 37.37
CA ARG A 124 -4.53 13.53 37.14
C ARG A 124 -3.52 12.45 36.73
N ILE A 125 -3.55 11.29 37.39
CA ILE A 125 -2.68 10.15 37.04
C ILE A 125 -3.01 9.63 35.64
N MET A 126 -4.29 9.45 35.31
CA MET A 126 -4.69 9.00 33.96
C MET A 126 -4.25 9.99 32.88
N ALA A 127 -4.40 11.30 33.13
CA ALA A 127 -3.97 12.35 32.22
C ALA A 127 -2.44 12.38 32.03
N PHE A 128 -1.67 12.18 33.10
CA PHE A 128 -0.21 12.01 33.01
C PHE A 128 0.16 10.79 32.17
N MET A 129 -0.46 9.64 32.43
CA MET A 129 -0.23 8.41 31.67
C MET A 129 -0.56 8.59 30.18
N ALA A 130 -1.63 9.30 29.83
CA ALA A 130 -1.96 9.61 28.44
C ALA A 130 -0.82 10.37 27.73
N GLY A 131 -0.16 11.30 28.42
CA GLY A 131 0.98 12.05 27.88
C GLY A 131 2.20 11.18 27.67
N VAL A 132 2.53 10.33 28.64
CA VAL A 132 3.62 9.34 28.52
C VAL A 132 3.36 8.40 27.34
N ILE A 133 2.13 7.91 27.20
CA ILE A 133 1.72 7.07 26.07
C ILE A 133 1.86 7.83 24.75
N GLY A 134 1.38 9.09 24.69
CA GLY A 134 1.49 9.92 23.49
C GLY A 134 2.94 10.15 23.05
N LEU A 135 3.83 10.49 23.99
CA LEU A 135 5.26 10.62 23.71
C LEU A 135 5.88 9.30 23.25
N GLY A 136 5.54 8.19 23.93
CA GLY A 136 6.00 6.85 23.54
C GLY A 136 5.55 6.47 22.13
N LEU A 137 4.29 6.75 21.78
CA LEU A 137 3.76 6.51 20.45
C LEU A 137 4.47 7.36 19.39
N ALA A 138 4.66 8.67 19.62
CA ALA A 138 5.38 9.53 18.68
C ALA A 138 6.84 9.09 18.48
N ALA A 139 7.51 8.64 19.55
CA ALA A 139 8.90 8.21 19.49
C ALA A 139 9.07 6.84 18.80
N LEU A 140 8.13 5.92 19.01
CA LEU A 140 8.26 4.53 18.58
C LEU A 140 7.54 4.21 17.27
N TYR A 141 6.41 4.86 16.97
CA TYR A 141 5.66 4.64 15.75
C TYR A 141 6.05 5.62 14.66
N ARG A 142 6.26 5.08 13.46
CA ARG A 142 6.60 5.85 12.27
C ARG A 142 5.61 5.58 11.16
N HIS A 143 5.17 6.65 10.50
CA HIS A 143 4.45 6.59 9.24
C HIS A 143 5.43 6.42 8.09
N HIS A 144 5.09 5.54 7.17
CA HIS A 144 5.79 5.34 5.91
C HIS A 144 4.85 5.65 4.74
N GLY A 145 5.34 6.43 3.79
CA GLY A 145 4.65 6.80 2.56
C GLY A 145 5.61 6.78 1.39
N LEU A 146 5.09 6.47 0.20
CA LEU A 146 5.81 6.62 -1.05
C LEU A 146 5.12 7.71 -1.86
N THR A 147 5.87 8.72 -2.27
CA THR A 147 5.40 9.74 -3.20
C THR A 147 6.05 9.52 -4.55
N LEU A 148 5.24 9.52 -5.60
CA LEU A 148 5.66 9.39 -6.99
C LEU A 148 5.45 10.74 -7.66
N GLU A 149 6.50 11.29 -8.24
CA GLU A 149 6.44 12.46 -9.10
C GLU A 149 6.43 11.98 -10.54
N LEU A 150 5.36 12.32 -11.26
CA LEU A 150 5.19 11.97 -12.67
C LEU A 150 5.80 13.03 -13.57
N ASP A 151 5.99 12.70 -14.85
CA ASP A 151 6.57 13.60 -15.84
C ASP A 151 5.76 14.88 -16.06
N ASP A 152 4.45 14.81 -15.87
CA ASP A 152 3.51 15.95 -15.93
C ASP A 152 3.52 16.83 -14.66
N GLY A 153 4.40 16.51 -13.70
CA GLY A 153 4.50 17.21 -12.41
C GLY A 153 3.47 16.75 -11.36
N THR A 154 2.59 15.80 -11.69
CA THR A 154 1.62 15.25 -10.75
C THR A 154 2.35 14.50 -9.64
N ARG A 155 1.95 14.75 -8.39
CA ARG A 155 2.47 14.04 -7.21
C ARG A 155 1.42 13.11 -6.66
N MET A 156 1.68 11.81 -6.74
CA MET A 156 0.81 10.77 -6.21
C MET A 156 1.37 10.23 -4.91
N GLN A 157 0.56 10.19 -3.85
CA GLN A 157 0.99 9.70 -2.54
C GLN A 157 0.35 8.34 -2.23
N TRP A 158 1.19 7.35 -1.97
CA TRP A 158 0.80 6.00 -1.57
C TRP A 158 1.09 5.80 -0.08
N PRO A 159 0.05 5.65 0.77
CA PRO A 159 0.24 5.42 2.18
C PRO A 159 0.64 3.95 2.43
N LEU A 160 1.90 3.71 2.78
CA LEU A 160 2.41 2.36 3.07
C LEU A 160 1.99 1.89 4.47
N GLY A 161 1.70 2.84 5.37
CA GLY A 161 1.10 2.60 6.68
C GLY A 161 2.02 3.03 7.82
N MET A 162 1.88 2.39 8.98
CA MET A 162 2.68 2.66 10.18
C MET A 162 3.44 1.44 10.63
N ALA A 163 4.67 1.59 11.11
CA ALA A 163 5.41 0.52 11.76
C ALA A 163 5.96 0.99 13.11
N LEU A 164 6.07 0.04 14.04
CA LEU A 164 6.80 0.23 15.29
C LEU A 164 8.29 0.05 15.02
N LYS A 165 9.12 0.93 15.59
CA LYS A 165 10.58 0.84 15.51
C LYS A 165 11.08 -0.52 16.03
N GLY A 166 11.97 -1.16 15.30
CA GLY A 166 12.51 -2.49 15.56
C GLY A 166 11.57 -3.65 15.24
N SER A 167 10.36 -3.39 14.74
CA SER A 167 9.42 -4.48 14.42
C SER A 167 9.77 -5.21 13.13
N ALA A 168 9.33 -6.46 13.01
CA ALA A 168 9.42 -7.23 11.77
C ALA A 168 8.78 -6.50 10.56
N ARG A 169 7.78 -5.65 10.84
CA ARG A 169 7.16 -4.83 9.81
C ARG A 169 8.05 -3.70 9.33
N GLU A 170 8.77 -3.03 10.23
CA GLU A 170 9.75 -2.01 9.82
C GLU A 170 10.87 -2.63 8.98
N ALA A 171 11.32 -3.84 9.34
CA ALA A 171 12.30 -4.59 8.56
C ALA A 171 11.78 -4.89 7.12
N ARG A 172 10.52 -5.33 6.98
CA ARG A 172 9.89 -5.54 5.65
C ARG A 172 9.80 -4.24 4.83
N LEU A 173 9.39 -3.14 5.46
CA LEU A 173 9.30 -1.84 4.79
C LEU A 173 10.68 -1.33 4.35
N THR A 174 11.72 -1.56 5.16
CA THR A 174 13.10 -1.20 4.83
C THR A 174 13.61 -2.04 3.66
N ALA A 175 13.40 -3.36 3.70
CA ALA A 175 13.74 -4.25 2.60
C ALA A 175 13.01 -3.87 1.29
N ALA A 176 11.72 -3.52 1.38
CA ALA A 176 10.91 -3.04 0.26
C ALA A 176 11.47 -1.72 -0.32
N ARG A 177 11.90 -0.79 0.53
CA ARG A 177 12.56 0.46 0.10
C ARG A 177 13.84 0.16 -0.66
N ASP A 178 14.69 -0.72 -0.15
CA ASP A 178 16.00 -1.00 -0.74
C ASP A 178 15.86 -1.74 -2.10
N THR A 179 14.91 -2.67 -2.21
CA THR A 179 14.53 -3.31 -3.48
C THR A 179 13.92 -2.32 -4.47
N LEU A 180 13.06 -1.41 -4.01
CA LEU A 180 12.51 -0.35 -4.85
C LEU A 180 13.61 0.61 -5.34
N ALA A 181 14.58 0.94 -4.49
CA ALA A 181 15.73 1.77 -4.84
C ALA A 181 16.58 1.10 -5.93
N ALA A 182 16.82 -0.21 -5.82
CA ALA A 182 17.52 -0.98 -6.85
C ALA A 182 16.74 -0.99 -8.17
N ALA A 183 15.43 -1.25 -8.13
CA ALA A 183 14.58 -1.26 -9.32
C ALA A 183 14.47 0.11 -10.00
N GLY A 184 14.40 1.20 -9.21
CA GLY A 184 14.41 2.57 -9.71
C GLY A 184 15.74 2.92 -10.38
N ARG A 185 16.88 2.58 -9.75
CA ARG A 185 18.22 2.81 -10.33
C ARG A 185 18.41 2.13 -11.67
N MET A 186 17.95 0.88 -11.83
CA MET A 186 17.98 0.17 -13.12
C MET A 186 17.17 0.87 -14.22
N ARG A 187 16.20 1.70 -13.84
CA ARG A 187 15.31 2.43 -14.76
C ARG A 187 15.65 3.92 -14.86
N GLY A 188 16.75 4.38 -14.26
CA GLY A 188 17.12 5.79 -14.22
C GLY A 188 16.23 6.67 -13.33
N VAL A 189 15.39 6.07 -12.49
CA VAL A 189 14.47 6.78 -11.58
C VAL A 189 15.09 6.87 -10.18
N PRO A 190 15.47 8.06 -9.70
CA PRO A 190 16.06 8.21 -8.37
C PRO A 190 15.00 8.02 -7.28
N LEU A 191 15.36 7.27 -6.23
CA LEU A 191 14.62 7.21 -4.97
C LEU A 191 15.27 8.17 -3.97
N ALA A 192 14.57 9.25 -3.64
CA ALA A 192 14.95 10.18 -2.58
C ALA A 192 14.20 9.85 -1.27
N GLY A 193 14.68 10.38 -0.15
CA GLY A 193 14.01 10.24 1.13
C GLY A 193 14.96 9.87 2.27
N SER A 194 14.54 10.15 3.50
CA SER A 194 15.36 9.91 4.68
C SER A 194 15.42 8.43 5.04
N GLY A 195 16.63 7.87 4.96
CA GLY A 195 17.03 6.78 5.85
C GLY A 195 17.40 7.37 7.20
N ALA A 196 16.40 7.61 8.04
CA ALA A 196 16.57 8.08 9.42
C ALA A 196 15.53 7.41 10.31
#